data_AF-M0DDL9-F1
#
_entry.id   AF-M0DDL9-F1
#
_cell.length_a   1.000
_cell.length_b   1.000
_cell.length_c   1.000
_cell.angle_alpha   90.00
_cell.angle_beta   90.00
_cell.angle_gamma   90.00
#
_symmetry.space_group_name_H-M   'P 1'
#
loop_
_entity.id
_entity.type
_entity.pdbx_description
1 polymer ?
#
loop_
_entity_poly.entity_id
_entity_poly.type
_entity_poly.pdbx_seq_one_letter_code
_entity_poly.pdbx_strand_id
1 'polypeptide(L)'
;MTARVYYHHPENTQYSLAYVTQDRDEITTSGQDAIIERYDFDEEFFVLYTNRGASGTVEDLDDEFEDVLDEMSPQDRTITVRLLQIFEEIVEEKELEEEAKLEIYKQIELERIPDAIARVDWNGTAVDVAGKLMSTLILKHALPNANHRTSISMAQWYLESIETGFSFPDFATEAYDWKTWVNEYITESKRLLTVRRNTTAFSLLSEWGCDTVVRKNGIEIVLAEYDLNFTRSEAYAHYGDVHTELCTNFLVESITRAGHDELISTEGIGKAEFVSFLEETE
;
A
#
# COMPACT_ATOMS: atom_id res chain seq x y z
N MET A 1 -29.40 -8.23 -9.10
CA MET A 1 -28.31 -7.29 -9.42
C MET A 1 -27.53 -7.10 -8.14
N THR A 2 -26.21 -7.17 -8.18
CA THR A 2 -25.38 -6.89 -6.99
C THR A 2 -25.40 -5.38 -6.74
N ALA A 3 -25.81 -4.96 -5.55
CA ALA A 3 -25.86 -3.55 -5.18
C ALA A 3 -24.43 -3.02 -4.98
N ARG A 4 -24.06 -1.96 -5.70
CA ARG A 4 -22.67 -1.52 -5.86
C ARG A 4 -22.51 -0.03 -5.64
N VAL A 5 -21.58 0.34 -4.77
CA VAL A 5 -21.10 1.72 -4.59
C VAL A 5 -19.66 1.79 -5.08
N TYR A 6 -19.25 2.92 -5.64
CA TYR A 6 -17.88 3.11 -6.07
C TYR A 6 -17.05 3.75 -4.94
N TYR A 7 -15.86 3.23 -4.68
CA TYR A 7 -14.90 3.89 -3.78
C TYR A 7 -14.22 5.07 -4.46
N HIS A 8 -13.97 5.00 -5.78
CA HIS A 8 -13.56 6.16 -6.58
C HIS A 8 -14.68 6.51 -7.54
N HIS A 9 -15.04 7.79 -7.67
CA HIS A 9 -16.17 8.20 -8.51
C HIS A 9 -16.02 7.67 -9.96
N PRO A 10 -17.07 7.08 -10.55
CA PRO A 10 -16.97 6.37 -11.83
C PRO A 10 -16.59 7.26 -13.01
N GLU A 11 -16.96 8.55 -12.96
CA GLU A 11 -16.64 9.53 -14.01
C GLU A 11 -15.32 10.27 -13.75
N ASN A 12 -14.80 10.25 -12.51
CA ASN A 12 -13.54 10.92 -12.17
C ASN A 12 -12.84 10.23 -10.99
N THR A 13 -11.82 9.45 -11.30
CA THR A 13 -11.11 8.63 -10.32
C THR A 13 -10.24 9.42 -9.34
N GLN A 14 -10.14 10.75 -9.46
CA GLN A 14 -9.47 11.60 -8.46
C GLN A 14 -10.33 11.78 -7.20
N TYR A 15 -11.65 11.63 -7.32
CA TYR A 15 -12.56 11.70 -6.19
C TYR A 15 -12.71 10.31 -5.56
N SER A 16 -12.58 10.26 -4.24
CA SER A 16 -12.80 9.02 -3.48
C SER A 16 -13.83 9.24 -2.38
N LEU A 17 -14.51 8.14 -2.03
CA LEU A 17 -15.50 8.08 -0.96
C LEU A 17 -14.85 8.58 0.34
N ALA A 18 -15.44 9.63 0.90
CA ALA A 18 -14.96 10.26 2.13
C ALA A 18 -15.94 10.10 3.28
N TYR A 19 -17.25 10.06 2.99
CA TYR A 19 -18.30 9.96 3.99
C TYR A 19 -19.59 9.40 3.39
N VAL A 20 -20.41 8.75 4.21
CA VAL A 20 -21.71 8.20 3.84
C VAL A 20 -22.73 8.54 4.93
N THR A 21 -23.96 8.87 4.56
CA THR A 21 -25.04 9.23 5.51
C THR A 21 -26.42 9.08 4.87
N GLN A 22 -27.45 8.87 5.68
CA GLN A 22 -28.85 8.92 5.24
C GLN A 22 -29.43 10.33 5.28
N ASP A 23 -28.80 11.25 6.02
CA ASP A 23 -29.22 12.64 6.09
C ASP A 23 -28.37 13.51 5.16
N ARG A 24 -28.97 13.95 4.05
CA ARG A 24 -28.30 14.82 3.08
C ARG A 24 -27.78 16.11 3.72
N ASP A 25 -28.45 16.63 4.74
CA ASP A 25 -28.12 17.91 5.36
C ASP A 25 -26.88 17.81 6.27
N GLU A 26 -26.44 16.60 6.66
CA GLU A 26 -25.15 16.39 7.33
C GLU A 26 -23.96 16.69 6.40
N ILE A 27 -24.14 16.57 5.09
CA ILE A 27 -23.07 16.84 4.12
C ILE A 27 -23.00 18.36 3.85
N THR A 28 -22.03 19.01 4.49
CA THR A 28 -21.67 20.40 4.23
C THR A 28 -20.43 20.46 3.34
N THR A 29 -20.56 21.00 2.12
CA THR A 29 -19.41 21.12 1.19
C THR A 29 -18.68 22.44 1.30
N SER A 30 -19.25 23.50 1.90
CA SER A 30 -18.62 24.79 2.25
C SER A 30 -17.50 25.28 1.30
N GLY A 31 -17.68 25.18 -0.02
CA GLY A 31 -16.71 25.61 -1.03
C GLY A 31 -15.57 24.63 -1.37
N GLN A 32 -15.61 23.41 -0.85
CA GLN A 32 -14.71 22.30 -1.22
C GLN A 32 -15.18 21.61 -2.50
N ASP A 33 -14.21 21.21 -3.31
CA ASP A 33 -14.41 20.41 -4.51
C ASP A 33 -14.87 18.99 -4.12
N ALA A 34 -16.17 18.74 -4.27
CA ALA A 34 -16.85 17.54 -3.80
C ALA A 34 -18.03 17.16 -4.69
N ILE A 35 -18.26 15.85 -4.80
CA ILE A 35 -19.39 15.27 -5.52
C ILE A 35 -20.25 14.52 -4.50
N ILE A 36 -21.57 14.66 -4.60
CA ILE A 36 -22.52 13.94 -3.75
C ILE A 36 -23.43 13.13 -4.64
N GLU A 37 -23.42 11.82 -4.45
CA GLU A 37 -24.32 10.90 -5.15
C GLU A 37 -25.36 10.36 -4.18
N ARG A 38 -26.58 10.16 -4.69
CA ARG A 38 -27.67 9.50 -3.98
C ARG A 38 -27.77 8.06 -4.47
N TYR A 39 -27.91 7.15 -3.52
CA TYR A 39 -28.16 5.73 -3.75
C TYR A 39 -29.50 5.36 -3.09
N ASP A 40 -30.17 4.39 -3.70
CA ASP A 40 -31.46 3.85 -3.23
C ASP A 40 -31.41 2.34 -3.44
N PHE A 41 -30.95 1.63 -2.40
CA PHE A 41 -30.86 0.17 -2.38
C PHE A 41 -31.96 -0.40 -1.48
N ASP A 42 -31.60 -0.99 -0.33
CA ASP A 42 -32.58 -1.34 0.70
C ASP A 42 -33.03 -0.10 1.47
N GLU A 43 -32.09 0.83 1.70
CA GLU A 43 -32.35 2.16 2.25
C GLU A 43 -31.75 3.26 1.37
N GLU A 44 -32.33 4.45 1.42
CA GLU A 44 -31.78 5.64 0.76
C GLU A 44 -30.59 6.17 1.56
N PHE A 45 -29.51 6.52 0.86
CA PHE A 45 -28.35 7.18 1.44
C PHE A 45 -27.59 8.04 0.42
N PHE A 46 -26.66 8.84 0.93
CA PHE A 46 -25.84 9.76 0.19
C PHE A 46 -24.36 9.45 0.43
N VAL A 47 -23.58 9.47 -0.65
CA VAL A 47 -22.14 9.28 -0.64
C VAL A 47 -21.47 10.60 -0.99
N LEU A 48 -20.62 11.09 -0.09
CA LEU A 48 -19.74 12.22 -0.33
C LEU A 48 -18.41 11.71 -0.91
N TYR A 49 -18.10 12.15 -2.11
CA TYR A 49 -16.79 12.01 -2.71
C TYR A 49 -16.02 13.32 -2.61
N THR A 50 -14.75 13.23 -2.23
CA THR A 50 -13.86 14.41 -2.17
C THR A 50 -12.60 14.16 -2.97
N ASN A 51 -12.08 15.22 -3.56
CA ASN A 51 -10.76 15.22 -4.18
C ASN A 51 -9.68 15.45 -3.10
N ARG A 52 -9.59 14.55 -2.11
CA ARG A 52 -8.50 14.54 -1.13
C ARG A 52 -7.24 13.83 -1.67
N GLY A 53 -7.24 13.48 -2.96
CA GLY A 53 -6.13 12.82 -3.65
C GLY A 53 -5.06 13.78 -4.17
N ALA A 54 -5.28 15.10 -4.15
CA ALA A 54 -4.28 16.09 -4.53
C ALA A 54 -3.67 16.74 -3.28
N SER A 55 -2.59 16.17 -2.75
CA SER A 55 -1.75 16.84 -1.75
C SER A 55 -0.38 17.13 -2.34
N GLY A 56 -0.27 18.29 -2.98
CA GLY A 56 1.00 18.96 -3.29
C GLY A 56 1.48 18.82 -4.74
N THR A 57 1.85 19.97 -5.31
CA THR A 57 2.62 20.13 -6.54
C THR A 57 4.12 19.95 -6.25
N VAL A 58 4.85 19.35 -7.19
CA VAL A 58 6.31 19.19 -7.16
C VAL A 58 6.97 20.54 -7.46
N GLU A 59 7.24 21.35 -6.44
CA GLU A 59 8.12 22.53 -6.59
C GLU A 59 9.02 22.86 -5.37
N ASP A 60 9.09 22.03 -4.32
CA ASP A 60 9.98 22.27 -3.16
C ASP A 60 10.73 20.99 -2.72
N LEU A 61 11.48 20.36 -3.64
CA LEU A 61 12.55 19.43 -3.28
C LEU A 61 13.83 20.25 -3.35
N ASP A 62 14.39 20.74 -2.24
CA ASP A 62 15.80 21.17 -2.21
C ASP A 62 16.34 21.25 -0.76
N ASP A 63 15.68 21.97 0.19
CA ASP A 63 16.25 22.15 1.55
C ASP A 63 15.51 21.37 2.67
N GLU A 64 14.16 21.29 2.66
CA GLU A 64 13.38 20.60 3.70
C GLU A 64 13.60 19.08 3.73
N PHE A 65 14.04 18.50 2.60
CA PHE A 65 14.29 17.07 2.45
C PHE A 65 15.56 16.62 3.18
N GLU A 66 16.64 17.42 3.09
CA GLU A 66 17.90 17.14 3.78
C GLU A 66 17.71 17.26 5.30
N ASP A 67 16.99 18.29 5.76
CA ASP A 67 16.66 18.49 7.18
C ASP A 67 15.90 17.28 7.76
N VAL A 68 14.88 16.78 7.05
CA VAL A 68 14.10 15.60 7.51
C VAL A 68 14.97 14.33 7.56
N LEU A 69 15.89 14.15 6.62
CA LEU A 69 16.83 13.01 6.64
C LEU A 69 17.87 13.13 7.76
N ASP A 70 18.33 14.34 8.08
CA ASP A 70 19.29 14.61 9.14
C ASP A 70 18.69 14.40 10.54
N GLU A 71 17.37 14.54 10.69
CA GLU A 71 16.65 14.21 11.93
C GLU A 71 16.49 12.70 12.15
N MET A 72 16.66 11.87 11.12
CA MET A 72 16.53 10.41 11.24
C MET A 72 17.72 9.78 11.96
N SER A 73 17.48 8.63 12.60
CA SER A 73 18.60 7.80 13.06
C SER A 73 19.45 7.37 11.86
N PRO A 74 20.78 7.19 12.00
CA PRO A 74 21.63 6.78 10.87
C PRO A 74 21.11 5.52 10.16
N GLN A 75 20.61 4.55 10.93
CA GLN A 75 20.03 3.32 10.37
C GLN A 75 18.72 3.55 9.61
N ASP A 76 17.82 4.40 10.12
CA ASP A 76 16.57 4.74 9.41
C ASP A 76 16.86 5.54 8.15
N ARG A 77 17.84 6.44 8.22
CA ARG A 77 18.30 7.23 7.08
C ARG A 77 18.81 6.33 5.95
N THR A 78 19.69 5.37 6.24
CA THR A 78 20.23 4.45 5.21
C THR A 78 19.11 3.66 4.53
N ILE A 79 18.19 3.07 5.31
CA ILE A 79 17.05 2.33 4.74
C ILE A 79 16.14 3.26 3.93
N THR A 80 15.91 4.49 4.40
CA THR A 80 15.08 5.50 3.71
C THR A 80 15.71 5.93 2.39
N VAL A 81 17.01 6.25 2.38
CA VAL A 81 17.75 6.60 1.16
C VAL A 81 17.68 5.46 0.15
N ARG A 82 17.89 4.21 0.59
CA ARG A 82 17.76 3.05 -0.31
C ARG A 82 16.34 2.89 -0.86
N LEU A 83 15.31 3.11 -0.04
CA LEU A 83 13.92 3.06 -0.49
C LEU A 83 13.64 4.11 -1.58
N LEU A 84 14.20 5.31 -1.45
CA LEU A 84 14.05 6.39 -2.41
C LEU A 84 14.80 6.11 -3.71
N GLN A 85 16.02 5.56 -3.65
CA GLN A 85 16.78 5.12 -4.82
C GLN A 85 15.99 4.07 -5.63
N ILE A 86 15.47 3.04 -4.95
CA ILE A 86 14.62 2.02 -5.58
C ILE A 86 13.37 2.65 -6.21
N PHE A 87 12.75 3.63 -5.53
CA PHE A 87 11.59 4.34 -6.07
C PHE A 87 11.94 5.12 -7.34
N GLU A 88 13.06 5.82 -7.36
CA GLU A 88 13.56 6.57 -8.51
C GLU A 88 13.83 5.62 -9.69
N GLU A 89 14.55 4.51 -9.48
CA GLU A 89 14.80 3.49 -10.50
C GLU A 89 13.50 2.96 -11.12
N ILE A 90 12.48 2.66 -10.30
CA ILE A 90 11.17 2.19 -10.77
C ILE A 90 10.46 3.28 -11.59
N VAL A 91 10.59 4.55 -11.21
CA VAL A 91 10.00 5.66 -11.94
C VAL A 91 10.67 5.81 -13.30
N GLU A 92 12.00 5.82 -13.34
CA GLU A 92 12.79 5.92 -14.57
C GLU A 92 12.49 4.78 -15.55
N GLU A 93 12.48 3.53 -15.07
CA GLU A 93 12.15 2.35 -15.89
C GLU A 93 10.75 2.50 -16.52
N LYS A 94 9.77 2.94 -15.73
CA LYS A 94 8.41 3.20 -16.19
C LYS A 94 8.31 4.31 -17.23
N GLU A 95 9.05 5.41 -17.06
CA GLU A 95 9.07 6.50 -18.04
C GLU A 95 9.65 6.03 -19.38
N LEU A 96 10.65 5.15 -19.35
CA LEU A 96 11.26 4.55 -20.54
C LEU A 96 10.32 3.55 -21.23
N GLU A 97 9.58 2.73 -20.47
CA GLU A 97 8.66 1.73 -21.02
C GLU A 97 7.38 2.33 -21.61
N GLU A 98 6.78 3.32 -20.94
CA GLU A 98 5.46 3.85 -21.28
C GLU A 98 5.51 5.16 -22.11
N GLU A 99 6.71 5.69 -22.41
CA GLU A 99 6.95 7.02 -23.01
C GLU A 99 6.15 8.15 -22.32
N ALA A 100 5.77 7.93 -21.05
CA ALA A 100 4.90 8.79 -20.27
C ALA A 100 5.49 8.94 -18.87
N LYS A 101 5.56 10.19 -18.40
CA LYS A 101 5.98 10.46 -17.02
C LYS A 101 4.97 9.87 -16.05
N LEU A 102 5.46 9.16 -15.04
CA LEU A 102 4.61 8.75 -13.92
C LEU A 102 4.09 10.01 -13.22
N GLU A 103 2.78 10.24 -13.26
CA GLU A 103 2.19 11.38 -12.55
C GLU A 103 2.44 11.25 -11.04
N ILE A 104 3.20 12.19 -10.49
CA ILE A 104 3.41 12.37 -9.05
C ILE A 104 2.19 13.13 -8.53
N TYR A 105 1.26 12.40 -7.91
CA TYR A 105 -0.02 12.94 -7.46
C TYR A 105 -0.01 13.42 -6.00
N LYS A 106 1.10 13.22 -5.27
CA LYS A 106 1.32 13.75 -3.92
C LYS A 106 2.81 13.92 -3.60
N GLN A 107 3.14 14.67 -2.56
CA GLN A 107 4.50 14.72 -2.02
C GLN A 107 4.89 13.41 -1.32
N ILE A 108 6.20 13.12 -1.28
CA ILE A 108 6.76 12.02 -0.47
C ILE A 108 6.65 12.42 1.00
N GLU A 109 5.99 11.59 1.80
CA GLU A 109 5.85 11.82 3.25
C GLU A 109 7.05 11.16 3.98
N LEU A 110 8.24 11.73 3.85
CA LEU A 110 9.50 11.16 4.36
C LEU A 110 9.46 10.85 5.85
N GLU A 111 8.88 11.74 6.63
CA GLU A 111 8.75 11.66 8.09
C GLU A 111 7.96 10.42 8.53
N ARG A 112 7.20 9.82 7.61
CA ARG A 112 6.42 8.61 7.86
C ARG A 112 7.24 7.33 7.67
N ILE A 113 8.39 7.36 7.00
CA ILE A 113 9.18 6.15 6.71
C ILE A 113 9.79 5.55 7.99
N PRO A 114 10.43 6.34 8.90
CA PRO A 114 10.94 5.80 10.16
C PRO A 114 9.88 5.11 11.01
N ASP A 115 8.66 5.66 11.05
CA ASP A 115 7.52 5.03 11.74
C ASP A 115 7.14 3.65 11.17
N ALA A 116 7.36 3.42 9.87
CA ALA A 116 7.12 2.13 9.24
C ALA A 116 8.23 1.13 9.61
N ILE A 117 9.49 1.58 9.59
CA ILE A 117 10.66 0.78 9.96
C ILE A 117 10.60 0.38 11.44
N ALA A 118 10.20 1.30 12.33
CA ALA A 118 10.08 1.04 13.76
C ALA A 118 9.03 -0.02 14.12
N ARG A 119 8.11 -0.36 13.21
CA ARG A 119 7.09 -1.41 13.38
C ARG A 119 7.55 -2.78 12.90
N VAL A 120 8.74 -2.87 12.30
CA VAL A 120 9.33 -4.14 11.89
C VAL A 120 9.88 -4.82 13.12
N ASP A 121 9.36 -6.02 13.40
CA ASP A 121 10.04 -6.92 14.32
C ASP A 121 11.18 -7.59 13.56
N TRP A 122 12.41 -7.25 13.92
CA TRP A 122 13.61 -7.79 13.30
C TRP A 122 14.01 -9.15 13.88
N ASN A 123 13.20 -9.69 14.80
CA ASN A 123 13.34 -11.04 15.30
C ASN A 123 12.37 -11.94 14.53
N GLY A 124 12.86 -13.04 13.97
CA GLY A 124 12.02 -13.98 13.23
C GLY A 124 12.81 -14.71 12.15
N THR A 125 12.10 -15.42 11.29
CA THR A 125 12.71 -15.97 10.07
C THR A 125 12.96 -14.85 9.05
N ALA A 126 13.83 -15.11 8.07
CA ALA A 126 14.11 -14.17 6.99
C ALA A 126 12.82 -13.70 6.30
N VAL A 127 11.89 -14.63 6.04
CA VAL A 127 10.60 -14.31 5.40
C VAL A 127 9.68 -13.51 6.32
N ASP A 128 9.66 -13.79 7.62
CA ASP A 128 8.84 -13.02 8.57
C ASP A 128 9.26 -11.55 8.62
N VAL A 129 10.57 -11.30 8.72
CA VAL A 129 11.11 -9.94 8.78
C VAL A 129 10.89 -9.22 7.45
N ALA A 130 11.17 -9.87 6.32
CA ALA A 130 10.93 -9.34 4.99
C ALA A 130 9.44 -9.01 4.76
N GLY A 131 8.54 -9.90 5.19
CA GLY A 131 7.09 -9.73 5.06
C GLY A 131 6.57 -8.57 5.90
N LYS A 132 7.11 -8.41 7.12
CA LYS A 132 6.79 -7.27 7.98
C LYS A 132 7.30 -5.96 7.40
N LEU A 133 8.56 -5.92 6.93
CA LEU A 133 9.16 -4.76 6.28
C LEU A 133 8.33 -4.31 5.07
N MET A 134 8.01 -5.25 4.19
CA MET A 134 7.15 -5.02 3.02
C MET A 134 5.78 -4.46 3.43
N SER A 135 5.12 -5.11 4.39
CA SER A 135 3.79 -4.75 4.84
C SER A 135 3.73 -3.37 5.48
N THR A 136 4.67 -3.03 6.37
CA THR A 136 4.66 -1.75 7.08
C THR A 136 4.91 -0.58 6.13
N LEU A 137 5.82 -0.74 5.16
CA LEU A 137 6.08 0.25 4.12
C LEU A 137 4.83 0.50 3.25
N ILE A 138 4.17 -0.57 2.77
CA ILE A 138 2.93 -0.47 1.98
C ILE A 138 1.80 0.19 2.79
N LEU A 139 1.60 -0.23 4.05
CA LEU A 139 0.54 0.29 4.91
C LEU A 139 0.73 1.77 5.21
N LYS A 140 1.98 2.20 5.40
CA LYS A 140 2.31 3.61 5.66
C LYS A 140 2.14 4.46 4.39
N HIS A 141 2.40 3.89 3.21
CA HIS A 141 2.13 4.49 1.91
C HIS A 141 2.77 5.89 1.77
N ALA A 142 4.05 6.02 2.14
CA ALA A 142 4.77 7.29 2.18
C ALA A 142 5.04 7.85 0.77
N LEU A 143 5.25 6.98 -0.22
CA LEU A 143 5.57 7.37 -1.59
C LEU A 143 4.32 7.82 -2.36
N PRO A 144 4.45 8.68 -3.38
CA PRO A 144 3.34 9.05 -4.25
C PRO A 144 2.77 7.84 -4.95
N ASN A 145 3.53 7.20 -5.81
CA ASN A 145 3.11 6.01 -6.52
C ASN A 145 4.09 4.86 -6.19
N ALA A 146 3.97 3.74 -6.89
CA ALA A 146 4.88 2.59 -6.78
C ALA A 146 5.09 1.96 -5.39
N ASN A 147 4.39 2.36 -4.31
CA ASN A 147 4.56 1.83 -2.94
C ASN A 147 4.67 0.29 -2.88
N HIS A 148 3.81 -0.45 -3.59
CA HIS A 148 3.89 -1.91 -3.69
C HIS A 148 5.21 -2.37 -4.31
N ARG A 149 5.58 -1.86 -5.49
CA ARG A 149 6.79 -2.27 -6.20
C ARG A 149 8.04 -1.93 -5.39
N THR A 150 8.14 -0.71 -4.86
CA THR A 150 9.28 -0.30 -4.04
C THR A 150 9.41 -1.15 -2.78
N SER A 151 8.29 -1.47 -2.11
CA SER A 151 8.32 -2.31 -0.91
C SER A 151 8.65 -3.77 -1.22
N ILE A 152 8.22 -4.30 -2.37
CA ILE A 152 8.63 -5.61 -2.87
C ILE A 152 10.15 -5.63 -3.09
N SER A 153 10.69 -4.64 -3.81
CA SER A 153 12.13 -4.54 -4.04
C SER A 153 12.90 -4.42 -2.73
N MET A 154 12.47 -3.60 -1.77
CA MET A 154 13.11 -3.50 -0.45
C MET A 154 13.13 -4.85 0.29
N ALA A 155 12.05 -5.64 0.21
CA ALA A 155 12.02 -6.98 0.77
C ALA A 155 12.97 -7.94 0.03
N GLN A 156 13.14 -7.80 -1.28
CA GLN A 156 14.16 -8.53 -2.03
C GLN A 156 15.56 -8.22 -1.51
N TRP A 157 15.89 -6.93 -1.38
CA TRP A 157 17.19 -6.48 -0.85
C TRP A 157 17.46 -7.07 0.54
N TYR A 158 16.44 -7.15 1.40
CA TYR A 158 16.57 -7.81 2.70
C TYR A 158 16.86 -9.30 2.57
N LEU A 159 16.17 -10.03 1.68
CA LEU A 159 16.43 -11.46 1.48
C LEU A 159 17.81 -11.72 0.85
N GLU A 160 18.23 -10.86 -0.08
CA GLU A 160 19.54 -10.92 -0.74
C GLU A 160 20.71 -10.66 0.24
N SER A 161 20.48 -9.85 1.28
CA SER A 161 21.45 -9.65 2.35
C SER A 161 21.76 -10.92 3.16
N ILE A 162 20.90 -11.94 3.05
CA ILE A 162 21.02 -13.23 3.74
C ILE A 162 21.52 -14.29 2.76
N GLU A 163 20.92 -14.37 1.57
CA GLU A 163 21.32 -15.27 0.49
C GLU A 163 21.74 -14.46 -0.74
N THR A 164 23.06 -14.30 -0.91
CA THR A 164 23.62 -13.45 -1.97
C THR A 164 23.19 -13.91 -3.36
N GLY A 165 22.73 -12.96 -4.17
CA GLY A 165 22.25 -13.24 -5.53
C GLY A 165 20.81 -13.74 -5.58
N PHE A 166 20.09 -13.75 -4.45
CA PHE A 166 18.64 -13.92 -4.46
C PHE A 166 17.98 -12.80 -5.28
N SER A 167 17.11 -13.17 -6.20
CA SER A 167 16.22 -12.25 -6.88
C SER A 167 14.83 -12.87 -6.99
N PHE A 168 13.80 -12.02 -6.99
CA PHE A 168 12.47 -12.51 -7.37
C PHE A 168 12.47 -12.91 -8.84
N PRO A 169 11.67 -13.92 -9.25
CA PRO A 169 11.42 -14.20 -10.65
C PRO A 169 10.97 -12.94 -11.41
N ASP A 170 11.51 -12.71 -12.61
CA ASP A 170 11.26 -11.48 -13.37
C ASP A 170 9.75 -11.17 -13.46
N PHE A 171 9.36 -9.97 -13.02
CA PHE A 171 7.98 -9.48 -13.10
C PHE A 171 7.45 -9.38 -14.55
N ALA A 172 8.35 -9.44 -15.53
CA ALA A 172 8.09 -9.36 -16.96
C ALA A 172 8.19 -10.70 -17.71
N THR A 173 8.15 -11.86 -17.02
CA THR A 173 8.14 -13.14 -17.73
C THR A 173 6.84 -13.39 -18.51
N GLU A 174 6.94 -14.06 -19.67
CA GLU A 174 5.78 -14.55 -20.46
C GLU A 174 4.95 -15.62 -19.73
N ALA A 175 5.44 -16.10 -18.58
CA ALA A 175 4.75 -17.07 -17.76
C ALA A 175 3.49 -16.45 -17.15
N TYR A 176 2.36 -16.69 -17.82
CA TYR A 176 1.03 -16.21 -17.47
C TYR A 176 0.67 -16.42 -15.98
N ASP A 177 1.20 -17.48 -15.37
CA ASP A 177 0.93 -17.85 -13.98
C ASP A 177 1.59 -16.92 -12.95
N TRP A 178 2.81 -16.41 -13.22
CA TRP A 178 3.51 -15.50 -12.28
C TRP A 178 2.83 -14.14 -12.24
N LYS A 179 2.56 -13.56 -13.41
CA LYS A 179 1.85 -12.29 -13.53
C LYS A 179 0.45 -12.34 -12.94
N THR A 180 -0.26 -13.45 -13.11
CA THR A 180 -1.60 -13.65 -12.51
C THR A 180 -1.52 -13.63 -10.99
N TRP A 181 -0.62 -14.41 -10.40
CA TRP A 181 -0.46 -14.50 -8.96
C TRP A 181 -0.02 -13.17 -8.31
N VAL A 182 0.95 -12.46 -8.89
CA VAL A 182 1.35 -11.13 -8.39
C VAL A 182 0.18 -10.14 -8.45
N ASN A 183 -0.63 -10.20 -9.52
CA ASN A 183 -1.82 -9.36 -9.65
C ASN A 183 -2.90 -9.69 -8.61
N GLU A 184 -3.09 -10.98 -8.28
CA GLU A 184 -3.99 -11.41 -7.21
C GLU A 184 -3.54 -10.85 -5.85
N TYR A 185 -2.25 -11.00 -5.52
CA TYR A 185 -1.66 -10.40 -4.32
C TYR A 185 -1.87 -8.87 -4.26
N ILE A 186 -1.51 -8.16 -5.33
CA ILE A 186 -1.64 -6.69 -5.39
C ILE A 186 -3.11 -6.27 -5.23
N THR A 187 -4.03 -7.04 -5.82
CA THR A 187 -5.47 -6.79 -5.73
C THR A 187 -5.95 -6.93 -4.29
N GLU A 188 -5.60 -8.04 -3.63
CA GLU A 188 -6.01 -8.28 -2.24
C GLU A 188 -5.39 -7.27 -1.27
N SER A 189 -4.10 -6.95 -1.44
CA SER A 189 -3.43 -5.90 -0.66
C SER A 189 -4.17 -4.56 -0.78
N LYS A 190 -4.60 -4.18 -2.00
CA LYS A 190 -5.39 -2.95 -2.21
C LYS A 190 -6.78 -3.01 -1.57
N ARG A 191 -7.43 -4.18 -1.54
CA ARG A 191 -8.70 -4.35 -0.84
C ARG A 191 -8.52 -4.16 0.66
N LEU A 192 -7.57 -4.86 1.28
CA LEU A 192 -7.25 -4.72 2.70
C LEU A 192 -6.92 -3.28 3.08
N LEU A 193 -6.10 -2.58 2.29
CA LEU A 193 -5.80 -1.15 2.51
C LEU A 193 -7.05 -0.27 2.49
N THR A 194 -7.99 -0.58 1.60
CA THR A 194 -9.23 0.20 1.42
C THR A 194 -10.20 -0.10 2.56
N VAL A 195 -10.44 -1.38 2.88
CA VAL A 195 -11.30 -1.82 3.98
C VAL A 195 -10.79 -1.27 5.31
N ARG A 196 -9.50 -1.44 5.60
CA ARG A 196 -8.84 -0.97 6.84
C ARG A 196 -9.09 0.51 7.14
N ARG A 197 -9.18 1.35 6.10
CA ARG A 197 -9.37 2.81 6.23
C ARG A 197 -10.84 3.22 6.31
N ASN A 198 -11.76 2.34 5.92
CA ASN A 198 -13.16 2.67 5.67
C ASN A 198 -14.16 1.75 6.38
N THR A 199 -13.74 0.97 7.39
CA THR A 199 -14.62 -0.01 8.07
C THR A 199 -15.95 0.58 8.52
N THR A 200 -15.97 1.76 9.14
CA THR A 200 -17.21 2.42 9.56
C THR A 200 -18.13 2.74 8.38
N ALA A 201 -17.59 3.37 7.33
CA ALA A 201 -18.39 3.69 6.15
C ALA A 201 -18.89 2.42 5.45
N PHE A 202 -18.07 1.38 5.38
CA PHE A 202 -18.43 0.12 4.76
C PHE A 202 -19.47 -0.66 5.58
N SER A 203 -19.42 -0.61 6.91
CA SER A 203 -20.46 -1.18 7.78
C SER A 203 -21.81 -0.54 7.47
N LEU A 204 -21.86 0.80 7.43
CA LEU A 204 -23.08 1.54 7.11
C LEU A 204 -23.59 1.22 5.71
N LEU A 205 -22.71 1.19 4.71
CA LEU A 205 -23.09 0.79 3.35
C LEU A 205 -23.68 -0.61 3.31
N SER A 206 -23.08 -1.56 4.03
CA SER A 206 -23.60 -2.93 4.13
C SER A 206 -24.97 -2.97 4.81
N GLU A 207 -25.17 -2.18 5.86
CA GLU A 207 -26.46 -2.05 6.56
C GLU A 207 -27.54 -1.47 5.64
N TRP A 208 -27.19 -0.55 4.75
CA TRP A 208 -28.12 0.09 3.79
C TRP A 208 -28.29 -0.68 2.47
N GLY A 209 -27.83 -1.93 2.42
CA GLY A 209 -28.07 -2.85 1.29
C GLY A 209 -27.02 -2.80 0.17
N CYS A 210 -25.83 -2.25 0.41
CA CYS A 210 -24.70 -2.37 -0.53
C CYS A 210 -23.99 -3.72 -0.35
N ASP A 211 -23.82 -4.49 -1.42
CA ASP A 211 -23.10 -5.75 -1.39
C ASP A 211 -21.59 -5.58 -1.65
N THR A 212 -21.24 -4.62 -2.52
CA THR A 212 -19.90 -4.52 -3.09
C THR A 212 -19.47 -3.08 -3.27
N VAL A 213 -18.25 -2.77 -2.82
CA VAL A 213 -17.59 -1.50 -3.09
C VAL A 213 -16.57 -1.67 -4.21
N VAL A 214 -16.67 -0.88 -5.27
CA VAL A 214 -15.80 -0.98 -6.46
C VAL A 214 -14.74 0.11 -6.45
N ARG A 215 -13.47 -0.29 -6.38
CA ARG A 215 -12.31 0.60 -6.49
C ARG A 215 -11.89 0.76 -7.96
N LYS A 216 -11.13 1.82 -8.25
CA LYS A 216 -10.50 2.02 -9.58
C LYS A 216 -9.80 0.75 -10.07
N ASN A 217 -9.80 0.56 -11.39
CA ASN A 217 -9.32 -0.62 -12.11
C ASN A 217 -10.16 -1.89 -11.86
N GLY A 218 -11.43 -1.75 -11.46
CA GLY A 218 -12.37 -2.86 -11.33
C GLY A 218 -12.11 -3.78 -10.12
N ILE A 219 -11.38 -3.29 -9.11
CA ILE A 219 -11.15 -4.06 -7.88
C ILE A 219 -12.44 -4.05 -7.06
N GLU A 220 -13.16 -5.16 -7.06
CA GLU A 220 -14.39 -5.35 -6.28
C GLU A 220 -14.05 -5.78 -4.85
N ILE A 221 -14.65 -5.13 -3.85
CA ILE A 221 -14.59 -5.47 -2.42
C ILE A 221 -15.98 -5.95 -2.01
N VAL A 222 -16.14 -7.25 -1.80
CA VAL A 222 -17.41 -7.83 -1.33
C VAL A 222 -17.51 -7.62 0.17
N LEU A 223 -18.45 -6.81 0.63
CA LEU A 223 -18.48 -6.36 2.03
C LEU A 223 -18.66 -7.51 3.02
N ALA A 224 -19.39 -8.56 2.63
CA ALA A 224 -19.62 -9.74 3.45
C ALA A 224 -18.36 -10.62 3.70
N GLU A 225 -17.28 -10.42 2.94
CA GLU A 225 -16.01 -11.14 3.13
C GLU A 225 -15.13 -10.52 4.22
N TYR A 226 -15.50 -9.34 4.73
CA TYR A 226 -14.73 -8.57 5.69
C TYR A 226 -15.52 -8.36 6.99
N ASP A 227 -14.83 -8.44 8.13
CA ASP A 227 -15.41 -7.99 9.40
C ASP A 227 -15.34 -6.46 9.49
N LEU A 228 -16.50 -5.82 9.45
CA LEU A 228 -16.63 -4.36 9.44
C LEU A 228 -16.99 -3.81 10.83
N ASN A 229 -17.26 -4.68 11.81
CA ASN A 229 -17.67 -4.30 13.15
C ASN A 229 -16.47 -4.02 14.07
N PHE A 230 -15.60 -3.14 13.61
CA PHE A 230 -14.41 -2.69 14.35
C PHE A 230 -14.46 -1.19 14.57
N THR A 231 -14.00 -0.73 15.73
CA THR A 231 -13.54 0.65 15.86
C THR A 231 -12.40 0.92 14.89
N ARG A 232 -12.15 2.18 14.55
CA ARG A 232 -11.05 2.55 13.64
C ARG A 232 -9.70 2.00 14.10
N SER A 233 -9.41 2.02 15.40
CA SER A 233 -8.15 1.49 15.94
C SER A 233 -8.04 -0.03 15.78
N GLU A 234 -9.13 -0.76 16.05
CA GLU A 234 -9.17 -2.22 15.91
C GLU A 234 -9.02 -2.63 14.44
N ALA A 235 -9.73 -1.95 13.53
CA ALA A 235 -9.60 -2.17 12.09
C ALA A 235 -8.16 -1.93 11.62
N TYR A 236 -7.52 -0.87 12.11
CA TYR A 236 -6.14 -0.55 11.77
C TYR A 236 -5.14 -1.60 12.24
N ALA A 237 -5.38 -2.22 13.40
CA ALA A 237 -4.57 -3.30 13.94
C ALA A 237 -4.85 -4.61 13.18
N HIS A 238 -6.10 -5.08 13.23
CA HIS A 238 -6.53 -6.35 12.64
C HIS A 238 -6.17 -6.46 11.15
N TYR A 239 -6.60 -5.52 10.31
CA TYR A 239 -6.27 -5.55 8.89
C TYR A 239 -4.81 -5.21 8.60
N GLY A 240 -4.08 -4.63 9.56
CA GLY A 240 -2.62 -4.49 9.47
C GLY A 240 -1.90 -5.83 9.65
N ASP A 241 -2.40 -6.68 10.55
CA ASP A 241 -1.88 -8.03 10.77
C ASP A 241 -2.26 -8.95 9.60
N VAL A 242 -3.50 -8.92 9.13
CA VAL A 242 -3.93 -9.66 7.92
C VAL A 242 -3.10 -9.25 6.70
N HIS A 243 -2.80 -7.96 6.54
CA HIS A 243 -1.93 -7.49 5.47
C HIS A 243 -0.48 -7.98 5.63
N THR A 244 0.01 -8.08 6.87
CA THR A 244 1.34 -8.65 7.14
C THR A 244 1.39 -10.12 6.74
N GLU A 245 0.40 -10.90 7.13
CA GLU A 245 0.28 -12.31 6.74
C GLU A 245 0.20 -12.47 5.22
N LEU A 246 -0.58 -11.62 4.52
CA LEU A 246 -0.64 -11.59 3.07
C LEU A 246 0.74 -11.35 2.44
N CYS A 247 1.50 -10.38 2.95
CA CYS A 247 2.86 -10.08 2.50
C CYS A 247 3.82 -11.25 2.76
N THR A 248 3.79 -11.84 3.96
CA THR A 248 4.62 -13.01 4.30
C THR A 248 4.31 -14.19 3.40
N ASN A 249 3.02 -14.51 3.18
CA ASN A 249 2.60 -15.58 2.28
C ASN A 249 3.03 -15.32 0.83
N PHE A 250 2.96 -14.06 0.38
CA PHE A 250 3.48 -13.66 -0.91
C PHE A 250 4.98 -13.95 -1.04
N LEU A 251 5.76 -13.65 0.00
CA LEU A 251 7.20 -13.90 0.02
C LEU A 251 7.55 -15.38 0.08
N VAL A 252 6.84 -16.19 0.88
CA VAL A 252 7.00 -17.65 0.92
C VAL A 252 6.88 -18.23 -0.49
N GLU A 253 5.78 -17.92 -1.18
CA GLU A 253 5.52 -18.44 -2.53
C GLU A 253 6.56 -17.92 -3.54
N SER A 254 6.94 -16.63 -3.46
CA SER A 254 8.02 -16.06 -4.29
C SER A 254 9.33 -16.82 -4.15
N ILE A 255 9.74 -17.08 -2.91
CA ILE A 255 11.01 -17.76 -2.57
C ILE A 255 10.97 -19.22 -3.00
N THR A 256 9.87 -19.93 -2.75
CA THR A 256 9.68 -21.31 -3.21
C THR A 256 9.77 -21.40 -4.73
N ARG A 257 9.17 -20.44 -5.46
CA ARG A 257 9.27 -20.39 -6.92
C ARG A 257 10.67 -20.07 -7.43
N ALA A 258 11.43 -19.27 -6.68
CA ALA A 258 12.83 -18.97 -6.97
C ALA A 258 13.77 -20.15 -6.61
N GLY A 259 13.27 -21.18 -5.92
CA GLY A 259 14.06 -22.35 -5.52
C GLY A 259 14.89 -22.14 -4.25
N HIS A 260 14.49 -21.19 -3.40
CA HIS A 260 15.19 -20.77 -2.19
C HIS A 260 14.44 -21.14 -0.89
N ASP A 261 13.78 -22.30 -0.87
CA ASP A 261 12.93 -22.76 0.25
C ASP A 261 13.63 -22.71 1.63
N GLU A 262 14.95 -22.77 1.66
CA GLU A 262 15.75 -22.62 2.87
C GLU A 262 15.42 -21.32 3.63
N LEU A 263 15.18 -20.21 2.92
CA LEU A 263 14.91 -18.90 3.52
C LEU A 263 13.64 -18.88 4.39
N ILE A 264 12.69 -19.79 4.15
CA ILE A 264 11.47 -19.94 4.97
C ILE A 264 11.82 -20.28 6.43
N SER A 265 12.91 -21.00 6.64
CA SER A 265 13.34 -21.47 7.96
C SER A 265 14.61 -20.80 8.48
N THR A 266 15.35 -20.10 7.62
CA THR A 266 16.55 -19.35 7.99
C THR A 266 16.18 -18.20 8.93
N GLU A 267 16.96 -18.02 10.00
CA GLU A 267 16.80 -16.87 10.89
C GLU A 267 17.08 -15.57 10.11
N GLY A 268 16.22 -14.57 10.30
CA GLY A 268 16.41 -13.25 9.70
C GLY A 268 17.57 -12.51 10.37
N ILE A 269 18.17 -11.59 9.63
CA ILE A 269 19.17 -10.66 10.16
C ILE A 269 18.52 -9.44 10.81
N GLY A 270 19.23 -8.86 11.77
CA GLY A 270 18.79 -7.65 12.46
C GLY A 270 18.90 -6.39 11.59
N LYS A 271 18.24 -5.31 12.01
CA LYS A 271 18.29 -3.99 11.33
C LYS A 271 19.71 -3.50 11.05
N ALA A 272 20.62 -3.67 12.00
CA ALA A 272 22.00 -3.20 11.88
C ALA A 272 22.77 -3.94 10.79
N GLU A 273 22.61 -5.26 10.70
CA GLU A 273 23.25 -6.10 9.68
C GLU A 273 22.68 -5.78 8.29
N PHE A 274 21.36 -5.59 8.20
CA PHE A 274 20.74 -5.16 6.95
C PHE A 274 21.26 -3.80 6.48
N VAL A 275 21.40 -2.82 7.40
CA VAL A 275 21.99 -1.52 7.09
C VAL A 275 23.42 -1.66 6.59
N SER A 276 24.25 -2.48 7.22
CA SER A 276 25.63 -2.72 6.74
C SER A 276 25.67 -3.29 5.33
N PHE A 277 24.78 -4.22 4.99
CA PHE A 277 24.66 -4.73 3.62
C PHE A 277 24.27 -3.63 2.62
N LEU A 278 23.34 -2.75 2.98
CA LEU A 278 22.94 -1.63 2.12
C LEU A 278 24.10 -0.66 1.86
N GLU A 279 24.91 -0.36 2.87
CA GLU A 279 26.08 0.52 2.75
C GLU A 279 27.21 -0.10 1.90
N GLU A 280 27.35 -1.43 1.90
CA GLU A 280 28.36 -2.15 1.09
C GLU A 280 27.96 -2.29 -0.38
N THR A 281 26.68 -2.08 -0.70
CA THR A 281 26.13 -2.24 -2.06
C THR A 281 25.78 -0.90 -2.73
N GLU A 282 26.24 0.22 -2.17
CA GLU A 282 26.37 1.53 -2.84
C GLU A 282 27.64 1.62 -3.70
#